data_AF-A0A6I1ZVD1-F1
#
_entry.id   AF-A0A6I1ZVD1-F1
#
_cell.length_a   1.000
_cell.length_b   1.000
_cell.length_c   1.000
_cell.angle_alpha   90.00
_cell.angle_beta   90.00
_cell.angle_gamma   90.00
#
_symmetry.space_group_name_H-M   'P 1'
#
loop_
_entity.id
_entity.type
_entity.pdbx_description
1 polymer ?
#
loop_
_entity_poly.entity_id
_entity_poly.type
_entity_poly.pdbx_seq_one_letter_code
_entity_poly.pdbx_strand_id
1 'polypeptide(L)'
;NNEERTLAEKVRDYLETRGARVSLMTPEEHDDKMAVILGLSHFIAVVAADTLISSNKVAQPTALGGITYKVLLTLVESVISENPELYASIQMNLPGVAEIEALFQEKVAAWAEMVRKKDRGAFIRQMKTLKSRLEKDNPEFGKAYENMYRLAEGL
;
A
#
# COMPACT_ATOMS: atom_id res chain seq x y z
N ASN A 1 12.75 0.13 27.91
CA ASN A 1 13.39 -0.24 29.20
C ASN A 1 12.71 -1.51 29.78
N ASN A 2 13.13 -2.03 30.95
CA ASN A 2 12.57 -3.27 31.51
C ASN A 2 11.09 -3.14 31.95
N GLU A 3 10.67 -1.94 32.39
CA GLU A 3 9.29 -1.67 32.80
C GLU A 3 8.36 -1.68 31.58
N GLU A 4 8.74 -1.02 30.50
CA GLU A 4 8.01 -1.01 29.21
C GLU A 4 7.84 -2.42 28.66
N ARG A 5 8.89 -3.25 28.68
CA ARG A 5 8.80 -4.64 28.22
C ARG A 5 7.82 -5.45 29.06
N THR A 6 7.88 -5.29 30.38
CA THR A 6 6.96 -5.99 31.29
C THR A 6 5.51 -5.56 31.07
N LEU A 7 5.28 -4.27 30.81
CA LEU A 7 3.95 -3.76 30.48
C LEU A 7 3.46 -4.29 29.13
N ALA A 8 4.30 -4.26 28.10
CA ALA A 8 3.98 -4.75 26.76
C ALA A 8 3.56 -6.23 26.78
N GLU A 9 4.27 -7.07 27.54
CA GLU A 9 3.94 -8.48 27.74
C GLU A 9 2.57 -8.66 28.44
N LYS A 10 2.31 -7.89 29.52
CA LYS A 10 1.00 -7.93 30.20
C LYS A 10 -0.15 -7.54 29.28
N VAL A 11 0.04 -6.50 28.46
CA VAL A 11 -0.96 -6.04 27.50
C VAL A 11 -1.16 -7.06 26.39
N ARG A 12 -0.07 -7.68 25.89
CA ARG A 12 -0.13 -8.77 24.92
C ARG A 12 -1.04 -9.89 25.43
N ASP A 13 -0.76 -10.41 26.62
CA ASP A 13 -1.51 -11.52 27.21
C ASP A 13 -3.00 -11.14 27.39
N TYR A 14 -3.28 -9.91 27.82
CA TYR A 14 -4.65 -9.40 27.96
C TYR A 14 -5.41 -9.37 26.63
N LEU A 15 -4.75 -8.99 25.53
CA LEU A 15 -5.38 -8.89 24.20
C LEU A 15 -5.50 -10.25 23.53
N GLU A 16 -4.47 -11.11 23.64
CA GLU A 16 -4.47 -12.44 23.02
C GLU A 16 -5.51 -13.37 23.66
N THR A 17 -5.72 -13.27 24.98
CA THR A 17 -6.83 -13.99 25.66
C THR A 17 -8.22 -13.58 25.18
N ARG A 18 -8.33 -12.44 24.47
CA ARG A 18 -9.56 -11.93 23.85
C ARG A 18 -9.60 -12.15 22.34
N GLY A 19 -8.67 -12.93 21.80
CA GLY A 19 -8.63 -13.31 20.38
C GLY A 19 -7.89 -12.33 19.47
N ALA A 20 -7.23 -11.30 20.01
CA ALA A 20 -6.35 -10.46 19.20
C ALA A 20 -5.08 -11.23 18.81
N ARG A 21 -4.48 -10.86 17.69
CA ARG A 21 -3.11 -11.27 17.33
C ARG A 21 -2.19 -10.10 17.59
N VAL A 22 -1.19 -10.28 18.44
CA VAL A 22 -0.31 -9.19 18.87
C VAL A 22 1.12 -9.47 18.42
N SER A 23 1.77 -8.43 17.91
CA SER A 23 3.19 -8.45 17.56
C SER A 23 3.89 -7.34 18.36
N LEU A 24 4.90 -7.71 19.14
CA LEU A 24 5.72 -6.76 19.89
C LEU A 24 6.92 -6.32 19.04
N MET A 25 7.22 -5.02 19.06
CA MET A 25 8.36 -4.41 18.38
C MET A 25 8.74 -3.09 19.07
N THR A 26 9.91 -2.53 18.78
CA THR A 26 10.27 -1.19 19.29
C THR A 26 9.51 -0.09 18.54
N PRO A 27 9.41 1.14 19.09
CA PRO A 27 8.83 2.27 18.37
C PRO A 27 9.50 2.52 17.01
N GLU A 28 10.82 2.39 16.93
CA GLU A 28 11.57 2.61 15.69
C GLU A 28 11.28 1.52 14.65
N GLU A 29 11.21 0.25 15.07
CA GLU A 29 10.83 -0.86 14.18
C GLU A 29 9.39 -0.76 13.70
N HIS A 30 8.50 -0.21 14.53
CA HIS A 30 7.13 0.08 14.16
C HIS A 30 7.08 1.15 13.08
N ASP A 31 7.73 2.29 13.30
CA ASP A 31 7.67 3.44 12.40
C ASP A 31 8.31 3.14 11.04
N ASP A 32 9.45 2.43 11.01
CA ASP A 32 10.11 1.98 9.78
C ASP A 32 9.16 1.12 8.91
N LYS A 33 8.42 0.19 9.54
CA LYS A 33 7.42 -0.62 8.83
C LYS A 33 6.22 0.21 8.40
N MET A 34 5.74 1.12 9.24
CA MET A 34 4.59 1.95 8.93
C MET A 34 4.87 2.96 7.81
N ALA A 35 6.12 3.38 7.60
CA ALA A 35 6.48 4.24 6.47
C ALA A 35 6.04 3.62 5.12
N VAL A 36 6.14 2.29 5.01
CA VAL A 36 5.65 1.54 3.84
C VAL A 36 4.18 1.15 4.00
N ILE A 37 3.79 0.60 5.15
CA ILE A 37 2.44 0.03 5.35
C ILE A 37 1.36 1.10 5.35
N LEU A 38 1.59 2.25 5.98
CA LEU A 38 0.64 3.37 6.06
C LEU A 38 1.07 4.54 5.17
N GLY A 39 2.34 4.95 5.22
CA GLY A 39 2.84 6.09 4.44
C GLY A 39 2.63 5.87 2.94
N LEU A 40 3.36 4.90 2.36
CA LEU A 40 3.30 4.64 0.93
C LEU A 40 1.90 4.22 0.44
N SER A 41 1.21 3.34 1.16
CA SER A 41 -0.08 2.81 0.71
C SER A 41 -1.16 3.90 0.60
N HIS A 42 -1.25 4.79 1.60
CA HIS A 42 -2.17 5.91 1.58
C HIS A 42 -1.73 6.98 0.59
N PHE A 43 -0.43 7.24 0.47
CA PHE A 43 0.09 8.20 -0.52
C PHE A 43 -0.27 7.77 -1.95
N ILE A 44 -0.14 6.48 -2.28
CA ILE A 44 -0.58 5.93 -3.56
C ILE A 44 -2.06 6.21 -3.80
N ALA A 45 -2.92 6.00 -2.80
CA ALA A 45 -4.35 6.25 -2.92
C ALA A 45 -4.66 7.74 -3.16
N VAL A 46 -4.03 8.65 -2.41
CA VAL A 46 -4.19 10.10 -2.55
C VAL A 46 -3.76 10.57 -3.95
N VAL A 47 -2.57 10.19 -4.40
CA VAL A 47 -2.06 10.59 -5.73
C VAL A 47 -2.88 9.96 -6.85
N ALA A 48 -3.35 8.72 -6.68
CA ALA A 48 -4.24 8.09 -7.64
C ALA A 48 -5.58 8.83 -7.74
N ALA A 49 -6.16 9.26 -6.61
CA ALA A 49 -7.39 10.05 -6.58
C ALA A 49 -7.23 11.37 -7.34
N ASP A 50 -6.18 12.12 -7.01
CA ASP A 50 -5.87 13.40 -7.65
C ASP A 50 -5.64 13.25 -9.16
N THR A 51 -4.93 12.19 -9.56
CA THR A 51 -4.70 11.85 -10.97
C THR A 51 -6.01 11.49 -11.70
N LEU A 52 -6.88 10.67 -11.08
CA LEU A 52 -8.15 10.26 -11.68
C LEU A 52 -9.05 11.46 -11.96
N ILE A 53 -9.21 12.34 -10.96
CA ILE A 53 -10.01 13.56 -11.07
C ILE A 53 -9.40 14.49 -12.13
N SER A 54 -8.10 14.74 -12.07
CA SER A 54 -7.39 15.63 -12.99
C SER A 54 -7.36 15.12 -14.44
N SER A 55 -7.50 13.81 -14.65
CA SER A 55 -7.48 13.22 -15.99
C SER A 55 -8.71 13.60 -16.84
N ASN A 56 -9.79 14.10 -16.22
CA ASN A 56 -11.11 14.31 -16.84
C ASN A 56 -11.64 13.07 -17.59
N LYS A 57 -11.15 11.88 -17.24
CA LYS A 57 -11.63 10.58 -17.72
C LYS A 57 -12.55 9.96 -16.67
N VAL A 58 -13.04 8.76 -16.95
CA VAL A 58 -13.93 8.02 -16.05
C VAL A 58 -13.27 7.92 -14.65
N ALA A 59 -13.86 8.62 -13.69
CA ALA A 59 -13.50 8.63 -12.27
C ALA A 59 -14.63 8.06 -11.40
N GLN A 60 -15.51 7.26 -12.01
CA GLN A 60 -16.68 6.65 -11.37
C GLN A 60 -16.75 5.15 -11.69
N PRO A 61 -17.43 4.36 -10.85
CA PRO A 61 -17.71 2.96 -11.16
C PRO A 61 -18.40 2.86 -12.53
N THR A 62 -17.89 1.98 -13.39
CA THR A 62 -18.42 1.80 -14.74
C THR A 62 -18.50 0.31 -15.06
N ALA A 63 -19.47 -0.10 -15.87
CA ALA A 63 -19.57 -1.46 -16.38
C ALA A 63 -18.34 -1.86 -17.23
N LEU A 64 -17.57 -0.89 -17.71
CA LEU A 64 -16.29 -1.10 -18.41
C LEU A 64 -15.13 -1.37 -17.44
N GLY A 65 -15.33 -1.13 -16.14
CA GLY A 65 -14.33 -1.27 -15.10
C GLY A 65 -14.12 -2.73 -14.76
N GLY A 66 -13.04 -3.32 -15.26
CA GLY A 66 -12.58 -4.62 -14.79
C GLY A 66 -12.25 -4.60 -13.29
N ILE A 67 -12.09 -5.77 -12.69
CA ILE A 67 -11.94 -5.94 -11.23
C ILE A 67 -10.77 -5.15 -10.64
N THR A 68 -9.65 -5.05 -11.38
CA THR A 68 -8.52 -4.22 -10.95
C THR A 68 -8.90 -2.75 -10.77
N TYR A 69 -9.73 -2.20 -11.66
CA TYR A 69 -10.19 -0.82 -11.54
C TYR A 69 -11.16 -0.65 -10.36
N LYS A 70 -12.04 -1.63 -10.11
CA LYS A 70 -12.91 -1.61 -8.94
C LYS A 70 -12.11 -1.59 -7.64
N VAL A 71 -11.14 -2.49 -7.49
CA VAL A 71 -10.27 -2.53 -6.30
C VAL A 71 -9.49 -1.22 -6.13
N LEU A 72 -8.96 -0.64 -7.21
CA LEU A 72 -8.29 0.66 -7.17
C LEU A 72 -9.25 1.76 -6.67
N LEU A 73 -10.46 1.81 -7.22
CA LEU A 73 -11.44 2.83 -6.85
C LEU A 73 -11.87 2.68 -5.38
N THR A 74 -12.09 1.46 -4.91
CA THR A 74 -12.39 1.19 -3.49
C THR A 74 -11.27 1.63 -2.57
N LEU A 75 -10.00 1.36 -2.94
CA LEU A 75 -8.86 1.86 -2.15
C LEU A 75 -8.86 3.39 -2.09
N VAL A 76 -9.03 4.06 -3.23
CA VAL A 76 -9.11 5.51 -3.33
C VAL A 76 -10.24 6.08 -2.48
N GLU A 77 -11.47 5.57 -2.65
CA GLU A 77 -12.64 6.02 -1.90
C GLU A 77 -12.48 5.80 -0.40
N SER A 78 -11.91 4.65 0.01
CA SER A 78 -11.66 4.37 1.43
C SER A 78 -10.73 5.39 2.07
N VAL A 79 -9.66 5.81 1.39
CA VAL A 79 -8.69 6.77 1.93
C VAL A 79 -9.22 8.21 1.88
N ILE A 80 -9.87 8.60 0.78
CA ILE A 80 -10.34 9.98 0.58
C ILE A 80 -11.57 10.30 1.44
N SER A 81 -12.36 9.30 1.84
CA SER A 81 -13.55 9.49 2.69
C SER A 81 -13.25 9.69 4.18
N GLU A 82 -12.01 9.42 4.59
CA GLU A 82 -11.54 9.48 5.97
C GLU A 82 -11.06 10.90 6.36
N ASN A 83 -10.69 11.10 7.63
CA ASN A 83 -10.30 12.42 8.13
C ASN A 83 -8.97 12.91 7.51
N PRO A 84 -8.92 14.05 6.78
CA PRO A 84 -7.69 14.54 6.16
C PRO A 84 -6.57 14.87 7.17
N GLU A 85 -6.91 15.29 8.39
CA GLU A 85 -5.92 15.57 9.44
C GLU A 85 -5.14 14.32 9.85
N LEU A 86 -5.77 13.14 9.79
CA LEU A 86 -5.09 11.88 10.06
C LEU A 86 -4.00 11.61 9.02
N TYR A 87 -4.33 11.73 7.74
CA TYR A 87 -3.35 11.50 6.67
C TYR A 87 -2.29 12.58 6.61
N ALA A 88 -2.64 13.85 6.86
CA ALA A 88 -1.65 14.90 6.99
C ALA A 88 -0.65 14.56 8.11
N SER A 89 -1.14 14.12 9.26
CA SER A 89 -0.29 13.71 10.37
C SER A 89 0.64 12.54 10.02
N ILE A 90 0.11 11.49 9.37
CA ILE A 90 0.91 10.34 8.93
C ILE A 90 1.97 10.78 7.92
N GLN A 91 1.58 11.46 6.83
CA GLN A 91 2.50 11.77 5.73
C GLN A 91 3.57 12.80 6.13
N MET A 92 3.26 13.72 7.04
CA MET A 92 4.19 14.78 7.42
C MET A 92 5.08 14.41 8.63
N ASN A 93 4.65 13.50 9.50
CA ASN A 93 5.34 13.26 10.78
C ASN A 93 5.88 11.83 10.96
N LEU A 94 5.41 10.84 10.19
CA LEU A 94 5.93 9.48 10.33
C LEU A 94 7.36 9.40 9.74
N PRO A 95 8.36 8.99 10.54
CA PRO A 95 9.74 8.89 10.06
C PRO A 95 9.86 7.95 8.85
N GLY A 96 10.71 8.30 7.89
CA GLY A 96 10.97 7.47 6.70
C GLY A 96 9.99 7.65 5.55
N VAL A 97 8.86 8.34 5.75
CA VAL A 97 7.85 8.53 4.69
C VAL A 97 8.42 9.29 3.50
N ALA A 98 9.09 10.41 3.73
CA ALA A 98 9.63 11.25 2.65
C ALA A 98 10.65 10.49 1.78
N GLU A 99 11.48 9.63 2.38
CA GLU A 99 12.44 8.79 1.67
C GLU A 99 11.72 7.75 0.79
N ILE A 100 10.66 7.13 1.32
CA ILE A 100 9.86 6.15 0.58
C ILE A 100 9.06 6.81 -0.56
N GLU A 101 8.51 8.00 -0.35
CA GLU A 101 7.84 8.78 -1.38
C GLU A 101 8.80 9.18 -2.51
N ALA A 102 10.01 9.63 -2.17
CA ALA A 102 11.05 9.96 -3.15
C ALA A 102 11.46 8.73 -3.98
N LEU A 103 11.64 7.57 -3.33
CA LEU A 103 11.90 6.31 -4.00
C LEU A 103 10.74 5.93 -4.93
N PHE A 104 9.50 6.09 -4.49
CA PHE A 104 8.32 5.81 -5.29
C PHE A 104 8.27 6.68 -6.55
N GLN A 105 8.53 7.99 -6.42
CA GLN A 105 8.60 8.92 -7.55
C GLN A 105 9.68 8.51 -8.56
N GLU A 106 10.87 8.14 -8.10
CA GLU A 106 11.94 7.63 -8.96
C GLU A 106 11.48 6.39 -9.76
N LYS A 107 10.81 5.44 -9.09
CA LYS A 107 10.30 4.24 -9.76
C LYS A 107 9.19 4.57 -10.76
N VAL A 108 8.24 5.43 -10.41
CA VAL A 108 7.18 5.88 -11.33
C VAL A 108 7.80 6.50 -12.59
N ALA A 109 8.77 7.40 -12.45
CA ALA A 109 9.45 8.01 -13.57
C ALA A 109 10.16 6.98 -14.47
N ALA A 110 10.87 6.02 -13.88
CA ALA A 110 11.55 4.96 -14.63
C ALA A 110 10.58 4.07 -15.43
N TRP A 111 9.45 3.69 -14.82
CA TRP A 111 8.40 2.90 -15.50
C TRP A 111 7.71 3.69 -16.61
N ALA A 112 7.36 4.95 -16.35
CA ALA A 112 6.75 5.84 -17.34
C ALA A 112 7.68 6.06 -18.55
N GLU A 113 8.98 6.18 -18.32
CA GLU A 113 9.98 6.35 -19.37
C GLU A 113 10.09 5.11 -20.28
N MET A 114 10.03 3.90 -19.73
CA MET A 114 9.97 2.66 -20.53
C MET A 114 8.73 2.63 -21.43
N VAL A 115 7.57 3.07 -20.91
CA VAL A 115 6.33 3.16 -21.69
C VAL A 115 6.44 4.22 -22.79
N ARG A 116 6.94 5.42 -22.46
CA ARG A 116 7.12 6.52 -23.41
C ARG A 116 8.03 6.15 -24.57
N LYS A 117 9.12 5.43 -24.29
CA LYS A 117 10.06 4.88 -25.29
C LYS A 117 9.51 3.67 -26.05
N LYS A 118 8.35 3.13 -25.65
CA LYS A 118 7.80 1.85 -26.13
C LYS A 118 8.81 0.69 -26.00
N ASP A 119 9.66 0.72 -24.97
CA ASP A 119 10.66 -0.31 -24.72
C ASP A 119 10.03 -1.55 -24.07
N ARG A 120 9.36 -2.34 -24.91
CA ARG A 120 8.71 -3.59 -24.51
C ARG A 120 9.70 -4.57 -23.87
N GLY A 121 10.94 -4.59 -24.34
CA GLY A 121 11.97 -5.51 -23.85
C GLY A 121 12.35 -5.19 -22.41
N ALA A 122 12.68 -3.92 -22.12
CA ALA A 122 12.99 -3.46 -20.77
C ALA A 122 11.79 -3.66 -19.83
N PHE A 123 10.59 -3.29 -20.26
CA PHE A 123 9.38 -3.43 -19.45
C PHE A 123 9.16 -4.90 -19.01
N ILE A 124 9.21 -5.85 -19.95
CA ILE A 124 9.00 -7.27 -19.64
C ILE A 124 10.10 -7.81 -18.73
N ARG A 125 11.38 -7.46 -18.98
CA ARG A 125 12.49 -7.90 -18.14
C ARG A 125 12.32 -7.41 -16.71
N GLN A 126 12.02 -6.12 -16.53
CA GLN A 126 11.84 -5.54 -15.21
C GLN A 126 10.64 -6.18 -14.48
N MET A 127 9.54 -6.42 -15.19
CA MET A 127 8.37 -7.10 -14.62
C MET A 127 8.68 -8.53 -14.16
N LYS A 128 9.44 -9.29 -14.96
CA LYS A 128 9.90 -10.64 -14.58
C LYS A 128 10.81 -10.62 -13.36
N THR A 129 11.71 -9.64 -13.27
CA THR A 129 12.57 -9.45 -12.09
C THR A 129 11.75 -9.18 -10.85
N LEU A 130 10.77 -8.28 -10.92
CA LEU A 130 9.86 -8.00 -9.79
C LEU A 130 9.08 -9.25 -9.39
N LYS A 131 8.47 -9.93 -10.36
CA LYS A 131 7.73 -11.18 -10.13
C LYS A 131 8.59 -12.21 -9.38
N SER A 132 9.80 -12.49 -9.87
CA SER A 132 10.67 -13.51 -9.26
C SER A 132 11.09 -13.16 -7.83
N ARG A 133 11.28 -11.86 -7.53
CA ARG A 133 11.60 -11.42 -6.16
C ARG A 133 10.41 -11.60 -5.23
N LEU A 134 9.23 -11.14 -5.66
CA LEU A 134 8.01 -11.25 -4.87
C LEU A 134 7.57 -12.71 -4.64
N GLU A 135 7.72 -13.59 -5.64
CA GLU A 135 7.42 -15.02 -5.48
C GLU A 135 8.35 -15.70 -4.45
N LYS A 136 9.60 -15.27 -4.35
CA LYS A 136 10.54 -15.81 -3.37
C LYS A 136 10.13 -15.48 -1.93
N ASP A 137 9.59 -14.28 -1.74
CA ASP A 137 9.29 -13.74 -0.40
C ASP A 137 7.82 -13.97 0.00
N ASN A 138 6.97 -14.44 -0.92
CA ASN A 138 5.55 -14.71 -0.68
C ASN A 138 5.07 -16.01 -1.34
N PRO A 139 4.88 -17.09 -0.54
CA PRO A 139 4.36 -18.38 -1.04
C PRO A 139 2.99 -18.30 -1.72
N GLU A 140 2.19 -17.27 -1.42
CA GLU A 140 0.82 -17.08 -1.90
C GLU A 140 0.74 -16.13 -3.11
N PHE A 141 1.87 -15.71 -3.69
CA PHE A 141 1.94 -14.70 -4.76
C PHE A 141 0.99 -14.96 -5.94
N GLY A 142 0.77 -16.23 -6.30
CA GLY A 142 -0.15 -16.61 -7.39
C GLY A 142 -1.64 -16.39 -7.13
N LYS A 143 -2.05 -16.19 -5.86
CA LYS A 143 -3.46 -16.07 -5.47
C LYS A 143 -3.95 -14.62 -5.40
N ALA A 144 -3.08 -13.64 -5.67
CA ALA A 144 -3.43 -12.22 -5.57
C ALA A 144 -4.62 -11.84 -6.46
N TYR A 145 -4.71 -12.42 -7.66
CA TYR A 145 -5.83 -12.14 -8.57
C TYR A 145 -7.16 -12.71 -8.06
N GLU A 146 -7.16 -13.94 -7.53
CA GLU A 146 -8.35 -14.53 -6.89
C GLU A 146 -8.76 -13.77 -5.63
N ASN A 147 -7.80 -13.26 -4.85
CA ASN A 147 -8.10 -12.41 -3.70
C ASN A 147 -8.79 -11.12 -4.13
N MET A 148 -8.39 -10.50 -5.25
CA MET A 148 -9.07 -9.31 -5.78
C MET A 148 -10.51 -9.62 -6.19
N TYR A 149 -10.79 -10.81 -6.77
CA TYR A 149 -12.18 -11.22 -7.06
C TYR A 149 -12.99 -11.35 -5.78
N ARG A 150 -12.46 -12.04 -4.76
CA ARG A 150 -13.15 -12.19 -3.47
C ARG A 150 -13.44 -10.86 -2.77
N LEU A 151 -12.53 -9.90 -2.87
CA LEU A 151 -12.76 -8.54 -2.38
C LEU A 151 -13.86 -7.85 -3.20
N ALA A 152 -13.83 -7.97 -4.52
CA ALA A 152 -14.78 -7.34 -5.42
C ALA A 152 -16.17 -7.99 -5.46
N GLU A 153 -16.32 -9.25 -5.06
CA GLU A 153 -17.62 -9.92 -4.91
C GLU A 153 -18.43 -9.37 -3.72
N GLY A 154 -17.75 -8.77 -2.74
CA GLY A 154 -18.37 -8.11 -1.59
C GLY A 154 -18.62 -6.61 -1.75
N LEU A 155 -18.25 -6.03 -2.90
CA LEU A 155 -18.41 -4.60 -3.25
C LEU A 155 -19.60 -4.39 -4.18
#